data_AF-A0A841L8H2-F1
#
_entry.id   AF-A0A841L8H2-F1
#
_cell.length_a   1.000
_cell.length_b   1.000
_cell.length_c   1.000
_cell.angle_alpha   90.00
_cell.angle_beta   90.00
_cell.angle_gamma   90.00
#
_symmetry.space_group_name_H-M   'P 1'
#
loop_
_entity.id
_entity.type
_entity.pdbx_description
1 polymer ?
#
loop_
_entity_poly.entity_id
_entity_poly.type
_entity_poly.pdbx_seq_one_letter_code
_entity_poly.pdbx_strand_id
1 'polypeptide(L)'
;MTMRLALVFLLLPVPALAQPAEIDARTIVARAFEAAGGERWAKARSLELKGRAVFYGAGPTPRAVADDYRMWREFEDVRTNAHGEAGKVRIEARSGGKPMFLVGSDGSVSFNEKGIIPKAEADRFWANNFGFGVIRSALGPGFGLERLPDDQVGGHAAYMVRVTDPAGTATLFGIDKTSHFIRLAGFATPSGWHVRTYDDFVVADGWTQARTVTLYYNGVIANQVFWTDWKVNAPVASGLFQPSASAAAPG
;
A
#
# COMPACT_ATOMS: atom_id res chain seq x y z
N MET A 1 38.68 -64.37 -27.76
CA MET A 1 38.91 -63.11 -28.51
C MET A 1 37.64 -62.28 -28.35
N THR A 2 37.60 -61.41 -27.33
CA THR A 2 36.40 -60.67 -26.90
C THR A 2 36.33 -59.32 -27.63
N MET A 3 35.29 -59.15 -28.46
CA MET A 3 35.07 -57.93 -29.25
C MET A 3 34.42 -56.86 -28.37
N ARG A 4 35.15 -55.77 -28.08
CA ARG A 4 34.63 -54.59 -27.38
C ARG A 4 33.87 -53.71 -28.37
N LEU A 5 32.56 -53.56 -28.17
CA LEU A 5 31.73 -52.61 -28.90
C LEU A 5 31.95 -51.22 -28.30
N ALA A 6 32.56 -50.31 -29.07
CA ALA A 6 32.71 -48.91 -28.67
C ALA A 6 31.40 -48.15 -28.95
N LEU A 7 30.73 -47.69 -27.90
CA LEU A 7 29.54 -46.85 -28.00
C LEU A 7 29.98 -45.39 -28.24
N VAL A 8 29.78 -44.89 -29.45
CA VAL A 8 29.97 -43.47 -29.77
C VAL A 8 28.70 -42.72 -29.38
N PHE A 9 28.77 -41.91 -28.32
CA PHE A 9 27.72 -40.96 -27.99
C PHE A 9 27.79 -39.76 -28.95
N LEU A 10 26.84 -39.69 -29.89
CA LEU A 10 26.56 -38.47 -30.65
C LEU A 10 25.95 -37.43 -29.71
N LEU A 11 26.73 -36.41 -29.34
CA LEU A 11 26.25 -35.20 -28.70
C LEU A 11 25.44 -34.40 -29.74
N LEU A 12 24.13 -34.60 -29.77
CA LEU A 12 23.23 -33.73 -30.50
C LEU A 12 23.15 -32.37 -29.77
N PRO A 13 23.30 -31.24 -30.47
CA PRO A 13 23.12 -29.92 -29.87
C PRO A 13 21.67 -29.79 -29.40
N VAL A 14 21.49 -29.67 -28.08
CA VAL A 14 20.19 -29.32 -27.50
C VAL A 14 19.87 -27.89 -27.96
N PRO A 15 18.75 -27.65 -28.66
CA PRO A 15 18.36 -26.28 -28.99
C PRO A 15 18.19 -25.51 -27.67
N ALA A 16 18.97 -24.45 -27.50
CA ALA A 16 18.80 -23.53 -26.40
C ALA A 16 17.39 -22.94 -26.53
N LEU A 17 16.48 -23.36 -25.63
CA LEU A 17 15.20 -22.70 -25.47
C LEU A 17 15.51 -21.23 -25.17
N ALA A 18 15.13 -20.33 -26.09
CA ALA A 18 15.18 -18.91 -25.85
C ALA A 18 14.35 -18.65 -24.59
N GLN A 19 15.02 -18.27 -23.49
CA GLN A 19 14.33 -17.85 -22.29
C GLN A 19 13.48 -16.64 -22.70
N PRO A 20 12.16 -16.64 -22.41
CA PRO A 20 11.34 -15.48 -22.67
C PRO A 20 12.00 -14.28 -22.00
N ALA A 21 12.13 -13.19 -22.76
CA ALA A 21 12.77 -11.97 -22.25
C ALA A 21 12.09 -11.59 -20.92
N GLU A 22 12.89 -11.56 -19.86
CA GLU A 22 12.40 -11.27 -18.53
C GLU A 22 11.86 -9.84 -18.51
N ILE A 23 10.60 -9.66 -18.12
CA ILE A 23 9.97 -8.35 -18.04
C ILE A 23 10.68 -7.51 -16.97
N ASP A 24 11.13 -6.31 -17.36
CA ASP A 24 11.84 -5.42 -16.45
C ASP A 24 10.92 -4.74 -15.42
N ALA A 25 11.53 -4.19 -14.36
CA ALA A 25 10.80 -3.53 -13.27
C ALA A 25 9.97 -2.33 -13.74
N ARG A 26 10.50 -1.54 -14.70
CA ARG A 26 9.82 -0.34 -15.20
C ARG A 26 8.53 -0.71 -15.93
N THR A 27 8.57 -1.75 -16.76
CA THR A 27 7.40 -2.26 -17.49
C THR A 27 6.37 -2.82 -16.53
N ILE A 28 6.78 -3.55 -15.50
CA ILE A 28 5.87 -4.07 -14.46
C ILE A 28 5.15 -2.93 -13.74
N VAL A 29 5.90 -1.91 -13.29
CA VAL A 29 5.32 -0.73 -12.61
C VAL A 29 4.39 0.04 -13.54
N ALA A 30 4.74 0.22 -14.81
CA ALA A 30 3.88 0.86 -15.79
C ALA A 30 2.56 0.10 -16.00
N ARG A 31 2.59 -1.23 -16.07
CA ARG A 31 1.36 -2.03 -16.15
C ARG A 31 0.52 -1.94 -14.88
N ALA A 32 1.16 -1.91 -13.70
CA ALA A 32 0.45 -1.71 -12.44
C ALA A 32 -0.22 -0.33 -12.36
N PHE A 33 0.45 0.70 -12.86
CA PHE A 33 -0.09 2.05 -12.96
C PHE A 33 -1.35 2.08 -13.82
N GLU A 34 -1.30 1.51 -15.03
CA GLU A 34 -2.46 1.42 -15.92
C GLU A 34 -3.58 0.58 -15.30
N ALA A 35 -3.27 -0.57 -14.70
CA ALA A 35 -4.24 -1.43 -14.05
C ALA A 35 -4.90 -0.79 -12.82
N ALA A 36 -4.24 0.16 -12.16
CA ALA A 36 -4.81 0.91 -11.05
C ALA A 36 -5.82 1.98 -11.50
N GLY A 37 -5.78 2.39 -12.78
CA GLY A 37 -6.58 3.47 -13.35
C GLY A 37 -5.77 4.56 -14.05
N GLY A 38 -4.47 4.34 -14.26
CA GLY A 38 -3.59 5.25 -14.99
C GLY A 38 -3.52 6.65 -14.40
N GLU A 39 -3.53 7.66 -15.28
CA GLU A 39 -3.52 9.09 -14.93
C GLU A 39 -4.65 9.48 -13.96
N ARG A 40 -5.84 8.88 -14.09
CA ARG A 40 -6.97 9.16 -13.18
C ARG A 40 -6.65 8.73 -11.75
N TRP A 41 -5.98 7.59 -11.59
CA TRP A 41 -5.55 7.10 -10.29
C TRP A 41 -4.40 7.93 -9.71
N ALA A 42 -3.45 8.31 -10.56
CA ALA A 42 -2.30 9.11 -10.17
C ALA A 42 -2.68 10.54 -9.74
N LYS A 43 -3.61 11.16 -10.47
CA LYS A 43 -4.09 12.54 -10.25
C LYS A 43 -5.39 12.60 -9.45
N ALA A 44 -5.73 11.54 -8.70
CA ALA A 44 -6.86 11.61 -7.80
C ALA A 44 -6.61 12.71 -6.75
N ARG A 45 -7.59 13.59 -6.57
CA ARG A 45 -7.56 14.72 -5.63
C ARG A 45 -8.09 14.32 -4.26
N SER A 46 -9.07 13.43 -4.21
CA SER A 46 -9.65 12.95 -2.96
C SER A 46 -10.03 11.48 -3.02
N LEU A 47 -10.03 10.85 -1.85
CA LEU A 47 -10.52 9.49 -1.65
C LEU A 47 -11.28 9.42 -0.32
N GLU A 48 -12.52 8.98 -0.39
CA GLU A 48 -13.31 8.57 0.77
C GLU A 48 -13.47 7.04 0.73
N LEU A 49 -13.24 6.38 1.85
CA LEU A 49 -13.46 4.95 2.05
C LEU A 49 -14.32 4.74 3.29
N LYS A 50 -15.25 3.80 3.20
CA LYS A 50 -16.07 3.35 4.33
C LYS A 50 -16.16 1.83 4.35
N GLY A 51 -16.15 1.26 5.54
CA GLY A 51 -16.19 -0.17 5.74
C GLY A 51 -16.12 -0.55 7.22
N ARG A 52 -15.47 -1.67 7.51
CA ARG A 52 -15.22 -2.17 8.88
C ARG A 52 -13.75 -2.51 9.08
N ALA A 53 -13.30 -2.56 10.32
CA ALA A 53 -11.92 -2.96 10.66
C ALA A 53 -11.87 -3.93 11.84
N VAL A 54 -10.89 -4.83 11.81
CA VAL A 54 -10.57 -5.77 12.89
C VAL A 54 -9.15 -5.48 13.34
N PHE A 55 -8.96 -5.22 14.64
CA PHE A 55 -7.67 -4.90 15.23
C PHE A 55 -7.20 -6.05 16.11
N TYR A 56 -5.97 -6.47 15.91
CA TYR A 56 -5.31 -7.53 16.66
C TYR A 56 -4.35 -6.92 17.69
N GLY A 57 -4.12 -7.65 18.78
CA GLY A 57 -3.20 -7.27 19.84
C GLY A 57 -2.30 -8.44 20.20
N ALA A 58 -1.90 -8.53 21.47
CA ALA A 58 -1.24 -9.74 21.96
C ALA A 58 -2.27 -10.89 22.04
N GLY A 59 -1.98 -12.00 21.36
CA GLY A 59 -2.79 -13.21 21.39
C GLY A 59 -3.56 -13.53 20.10
N PRO A 60 -4.24 -14.68 20.05
CA PRO A 60 -4.86 -15.21 18.82
C PRO A 60 -6.22 -14.59 18.47
N THR A 61 -6.81 -13.80 19.38
CA THR A 61 -8.14 -13.21 19.19
C THR A 61 -8.06 -11.73 18.83
N PRO A 62 -9.00 -11.21 18.02
CA PRO A 62 -9.13 -9.78 17.81
C PRO A 62 -9.27 -9.02 19.13
N ARG A 63 -8.51 -7.94 19.28
CA ARG A 63 -8.60 -7.02 20.43
C ARG A 63 -9.84 -6.13 20.33
N ALA A 64 -10.20 -5.72 19.12
CA ALA A 64 -11.34 -4.85 18.87
C ALA A 64 -11.86 -4.97 17.44
N VAL A 65 -13.14 -4.63 17.26
CA VAL A 65 -13.79 -4.54 15.95
C VAL A 65 -14.50 -3.20 15.82
N ALA A 66 -14.19 -2.46 14.75
CA ALA A 66 -14.93 -1.28 14.34
C ALA A 66 -15.94 -1.68 13.26
N ASP A 67 -17.22 -1.50 13.51
CA ASP A 67 -18.31 -1.75 12.56
C ASP A 67 -18.55 -0.56 11.60
N ASP A 68 -18.06 0.63 11.97
CA ASP A 68 -17.96 1.80 11.11
C ASP A 68 -16.51 2.31 11.12
N TYR A 69 -15.78 2.02 10.04
CA TYR A 69 -14.41 2.46 9.81
C TYR A 69 -14.35 3.31 8.55
N ARG A 70 -13.85 4.53 8.66
CA ARG A 70 -13.82 5.51 7.57
C ARG A 70 -12.45 6.12 7.41
N MET A 71 -12.07 6.36 6.16
CA MET A 71 -10.88 7.12 5.80
C MET A 71 -11.25 8.18 4.78
N TRP A 72 -10.75 9.38 4.99
CA TRP A 72 -10.75 10.44 3.99
C TRP A 72 -9.32 10.88 3.72
N ARG A 73 -9.05 11.18 2.46
CA ARG A 73 -7.80 11.79 2.02
C ARG A 73 -8.06 12.89 1.01
N GLU A 74 -7.29 13.95 1.12
CA GLU A 74 -7.01 14.87 0.01
C GLU A 74 -5.55 14.68 -0.37
N PHE A 75 -5.28 14.44 -1.64
CA PHE A 75 -3.93 14.29 -2.15
C PHE A 75 -3.37 15.65 -2.57
N GLU A 76 -2.08 15.86 -2.38
CA GLU A 76 -1.35 16.94 -3.04
C GLU A 76 -1.10 16.60 -4.51
N ASP A 77 -1.06 17.62 -5.36
CA ASP A 77 -0.87 17.47 -6.80
C ASP A 77 0.51 16.87 -7.17
N VAL A 78 1.53 17.05 -6.34
CA VAL A 78 2.89 16.55 -6.59
C VAL A 78 3.50 15.97 -5.30
N ARG A 79 3.96 14.73 -5.34
CA ARG A 79 4.68 14.09 -4.21
C ARG A 79 6.18 14.03 -4.48
N THR A 80 6.97 14.64 -3.60
CA THR A 80 8.44 14.57 -3.59
C THR A 80 9.01 13.68 -2.48
N ASN A 81 8.19 13.23 -1.52
CA ASN A 81 8.57 12.34 -0.41
C ASN A 81 7.56 11.19 -0.25
N ALA A 82 8.05 9.94 -0.24
CA ALA A 82 7.23 8.72 -0.18
C ALA A 82 6.58 8.47 1.19
N HIS A 83 7.25 8.89 2.28
CA HIS A 83 6.93 8.52 3.66
C HIS A 83 6.54 9.71 4.56
N GLY A 84 6.46 10.93 4.00
CA GLY A 84 5.98 12.12 4.70
C GLY A 84 4.45 12.23 4.74
N GLU A 85 3.94 13.09 5.65
CA GLU A 85 2.59 13.65 5.54
C GLU A 85 2.52 14.48 4.25
N ALA A 86 1.86 13.96 3.22
CA ALA A 86 1.58 14.69 1.99
C ALA A 86 0.07 14.63 1.73
N GLY A 87 -0.54 15.81 1.73
CA GLY A 87 -1.98 16.00 1.70
C GLY A 87 -2.65 15.91 3.08
N LYS A 88 -3.99 15.84 3.06
CA LYS A 88 -4.81 15.76 4.28
C LYS A 88 -5.32 14.35 4.48
N VAL A 89 -5.49 13.93 5.72
CA VAL A 89 -6.00 12.60 6.04
C VAL A 89 -6.85 12.64 7.30
N ARG A 90 -7.89 11.82 7.34
CA ARG A 90 -8.66 11.54 8.55
C ARG A 90 -9.09 10.10 8.56
N ILE A 91 -8.99 9.46 9.71
CA ILE A 91 -9.44 8.10 9.96
C ILE A 91 -10.32 8.12 11.19
N GLU A 92 -11.49 7.51 11.09
CA GLU A 92 -12.41 7.31 12.21
C GLU A 92 -12.77 5.84 12.34
N ALA A 93 -12.83 5.38 13.59
CA ALA A 93 -13.30 4.06 13.94
C ALA A 93 -14.39 4.16 15.01
N ARG A 94 -15.49 3.44 14.82
CA ARG A 94 -16.59 3.32 15.79
C ARG A 94 -17.03 1.87 15.92
N SER A 95 -17.59 1.52 17.08
CA SER A 95 -18.18 0.21 17.36
C SER A 95 -19.50 0.40 18.09
N GLY A 96 -20.60 -0.12 17.55
CA GLY A 96 -21.94 0.11 18.10
C GLY A 96 -22.29 1.58 18.26
N GLY A 97 -21.82 2.43 17.33
CA GLY A 97 -21.99 3.89 17.37
C GLY A 97 -21.07 4.63 18.33
N LYS A 98 -20.29 3.94 19.18
CA LYS A 98 -19.35 4.56 20.11
C LYS A 98 -18.01 4.85 19.43
N PRO A 99 -17.43 6.05 19.57
CA PRO A 99 -16.08 6.34 19.08
C PRO A 99 -15.05 5.38 19.68
N MET A 100 -14.21 4.79 18.83
CA MET A 100 -13.04 4.02 19.25
C MET A 100 -11.78 4.88 19.20
N PHE A 101 -11.53 5.51 18.05
CA PHE A 101 -10.46 6.47 17.87
C PHE A 101 -10.73 7.38 16.69
N LEU A 102 -10.02 8.51 16.68
CA LEU A 102 -9.92 9.40 15.55
C LEU A 102 -8.46 9.80 15.40
N VAL A 103 -7.97 9.85 14.17
CA VAL A 103 -6.70 10.51 13.87
C VAL A 103 -6.84 11.26 12.57
N GLY A 104 -6.30 12.48 12.50
CA GLY A 104 -6.28 13.27 11.30
C GLY A 104 -5.08 14.20 11.22
N SER A 105 -4.87 14.73 10.02
CA SER A 105 -3.93 15.80 9.72
C SER A 105 -4.53 16.67 8.60
N ASP A 106 -4.37 17.98 8.72
CA ASP A 106 -4.69 18.94 7.66
C ASP A 106 -3.52 19.23 6.71
N GLY A 107 -2.42 18.47 6.85
CA GLY A 107 -1.16 18.66 6.11
C GLY A 107 -0.13 19.51 6.87
N SER A 108 -0.53 20.17 7.97
CA SER A 108 0.38 20.90 8.85
C SER A 108 0.28 20.47 10.30
N VAL A 109 -0.93 20.19 10.78
CA VAL A 109 -1.22 19.85 12.17
C VAL A 109 -1.95 18.53 12.22
N SER A 110 -1.38 17.59 12.98
CA SER A 110 -2.03 16.33 13.31
C SER A 110 -2.85 16.45 14.59
N PHE A 111 -3.95 15.70 14.67
CA PHE A 111 -4.88 15.71 15.80
C PHE A 111 -5.52 14.32 16.00
N ASN A 112 -6.02 14.09 17.20
CA ASN A 112 -6.83 12.93 17.55
C ASN A 112 -8.05 13.36 18.39
N GLU A 113 -8.74 12.40 19.01
CA GLU A 113 -9.87 12.68 19.89
C GLU A 113 -9.53 13.54 21.12
N LYS A 114 -8.25 13.67 21.48
CA LYS A 114 -7.79 14.39 22.67
C LYS A 114 -7.29 15.80 22.39
N GLY A 115 -6.99 16.14 21.14
CA GLY A 115 -6.26 17.37 20.89
C GLY A 115 -5.40 17.35 19.64
N ILE A 116 -4.66 18.44 19.49
CA ILE A 116 -3.49 18.50 18.62
C ILE A 116 -2.42 17.53 19.15
N ILE A 117 -1.83 16.74 18.24
CA ILE A 117 -0.74 15.82 18.54
C ILE A 117 0.58 16.57 18.35
N PRO A 118 1.52 16.51 19.31
CA PRO A 118 2.86 17.09 19.13
C PRO A 118 3.55 16.55 17.88
N LYS A 119 4.24 17.43 17.13
CA LYS A 119 4.83 17.08 15.83
C LYS A 119 5.70 15.81 15.86
N ALA A 120 6.58 15.66 16.84
CA ALA A 120 7.44 14.48 16.94
C ALA A 120 6.66 13.17 17.12
N GLU A 121 5.53 13.22 17.82
CA GLU A 121 4.63 12.06 17.99
C GLU A 121 3.85 11.78 16.70
N ALA A 122 3.37 12.83 16.03
CA ALA A 122 2.70 12.74 14.73
C ALA A 122 3.63 12.15 13.66
N ASP A 123 4.85 12.69 13.51
CA ASP A 123 5.84 12.22 12.55
C ASP A 123 6.13 10.72 12.74
N ARG A 124 6.27 10.27 13.99
CA ARG A 124 6.45 8.84 14.31
C ARG A 124 5.21 8.01 13.95
N PHE A 125 4.01 8.50 14.22
CA PHE A 125 2.77 7.81 13.85
C PHE A 125 2.65 7.67 12.33
N TRP A 126 2.94 8.71 11.57
CA TRP A 126 2.78 8.69 10.12
C TRP A 126 3.87 7.93 9.38
N ALA A 127 5.11 7.93 9.89
CA ALA A 127 6.18 7.06 9.39
C ALA A 127 5.80 5.57 9.44
N ASN A 128 4.95 5.18 10.39
CA ASN A 128 4.42 3.82 10.49
C ASN A 128 3.26 3.54 9.51
N ASN A 129 2.70 4.55 8.83
CA ASN A 129 1.43 4.44 8.11
C ASN A 129 1.48 4.82 6.62
N PHE A 130 2.58 5.40 6.13
CA PHE A 130 2.71 5.80 4.73
C PHE A 130 3.88 5.10 4.03
N GLY A 131 3.59 4.56 2.85
CA GLY A 131 4.53 3.87 1.98
C GLY A 131 3.89 3.41 0.67
N PHE A 132 2.58 3.13 0.66
CA PHE A 132 1.86 2.78 -0.58
C PHE A 132 1.88 3.88 -1.64
N GLY A 133 1.80 5.16 -1.24
CA GLY A 133 1.64 6.26 -2.18
C GLY A 133 2.82 6.50 -3.12
N VAL A 134 4.01 5.96 -2.81
CA VAL A 134 5.22 6.15 -3.62
C VAL A 134 5.11 5.55 -5.01
N ILE A 135 4.34 4.47 -5.18
CA ILE A 135 4.18 3.80 -6.47
C ILE A 135 3.49 4.69 -7.52
N ARG A 136 2.74 5.72 -7.09
CA ARG A 136 2.15 6.73 -7.99
C ARG A 136 3.20 7.58 -8.71
N SER A 137 4.36 7.76 -8.10
CA SER A 137 5.46 8.59 -8.63
C SER A 137 6.63 7.76 -9.17
N ALA A 138 6.57 6.44 -9.05
CA ALA A 138 7.70 5.52 -9.25
C ALA A 138 8.29 5.52 -10.68
N LEU A 139 7.55 6.01 -11.67
CA LEU A 139 8.04 6.15 -13.05
C LEU A 139 8.74 7.49 -13.32
N GLY A 140 8.63 8.45 -12.40
CA GLY A 140 9.19 9.78 -12.49
C GLY A 140 10.71 9.85 -12.29
N PRO A 141 11.31 11.02 -12.49
CA PRO A 141 12.76 11.22 -12.35
C PRO A 141 13.23 10.98 -10.91
N GLY A 142 14.43 10.42 -10.75
CA GLY A 142 15.07 10.18 -9.45
C GLY A 142 14.62 8.90 -8.73
N PHE A 143 13.56 8.22 -9.20
CA PHE A 143 13.15 6.94 -8.65
C PHE A 143 14.01 5.79 -9.20
N GLY A 144 14.47 4.92 -8.30
CA GLY A 144 15.10 3.65 -8.62
C GLY A 144 14.08 2.53 -8.67
N LEU A 145 14.13 1.70 -9.72
CA LEU A 145 13.28 0.51 -9.87
C LEU A 145 14.16 -0.72 -10.04
N GLU A 146 13.99 -1.69 -9.16
CA GLU A 146 14.75 -2.94 -9.17
C GLU A 146 13.80 -4.13 -9.20
N ARG A 147 14.04 -5.03 -10.16
CA ARG A 147 13.31 -6.28 -10.27
C ARG A 147 13.93 -7.31 -9.32
N LEU A 148 13.10 -7.89 -8.47
CA LEU A 148 13.50 -8.93 -7.52
C LEU A 148 12.94 -10.29 -7.96
N PRO A 149 13.39 -11.41 -7.37
CA PRO A 149 12.76 -12.71 -7.57
C PRO A 149 11.26 -12.66 -7.27
N ASP A 150 10.50 -13.41 -8.05
CA ASP A 150 9.04 -13.47 -7.98
C ASP A 150 8.60 -14.18 -6.71
N ASP A 151 7.39 -13.87 -6.26
CA ASP A 151 6.83 -14.47 -5.05
C ASP A 151 5.33 -14.74 -5.20
N GLN A 152 4.72 -15.24 -4.14
CA GLN A 152 3.29 -15.41 -3.98
C GLN A 152 2.79 -14.44 -2.92
N VAL A 153 1.82 -13.58 -3.28
CA VAL A 153 1.16 -12.67 -2.33
C VAL A 153 -0.28 -13.12 -2.17
N GLY A 154 -0.62 -13.66 -0.98
CA GLY A 154 -1.99 -14.13 -0.71
C GLY A 154 -2.45 -15.25 -1.65
N GLY A 155 -1.53 -16.09 -2.13
CA GLY A 155 -1.83 -17.16 -3.10
C GLY A 155 -1.81 -16.71 -4.57
N HIS A 156 -1.46 -15.45 -4.85
CA HIS A 156 -1.35 -14.93 -6.21
C HIS A 156 0.10 -14.79 -6.63
N ALA A 157 0.43 -15.32 -7.81
CA ALA A 157 1.75 -15.13 -8.40
C ALA A 157 2.00 -13.65 -8.65
N ALA A 158 3.10 -13.13 -8.11
CA ALA A 158 3.41 -11.71 -8.13
C ALA A 158 4.82 -11.46 -8.65
N TYR A 159 4.94 -10.40 -9.45
CA TYR A 159 6.20 -9.73 -9.70
C TYR A 159 6.57 -8.92 -8.47
N MET A 160 7.80 -9.11 -7.98
CA MET A 160 8.34 -8.34 -6.87
C MET A 160 9.23 -7.23 -7.41
N VAL A 161 8.93 -6.00 -7.02
CA VAL A 161 9.66 -4.80 -7.43
C VAL A 161 10.00 -3.96 -6.21
N ARG A 162 11.27 -3.58 -6.08
CA ARG A 162 11.70 -2.57 -5.11
C ARG A 162 11.67 -1.21 -5.79
N VAL A 163 10.96 -0.27 -5.16
CA VAL A 163 10.93 1.14 -5.55
C VAL A 163 11.72 1.92 -4.51
N THR A 164 12.76 2.62 -4.95
CA THR A 164 13.57 3.51 -4.12
C THR A 164 13.26 4.96 -4.50
N ASP A 165 12.81 5.75 -3.53
CA ASP A 165 12.53 7.17 -3.77
C ASP A 165 13.81 8.02 -3.89
N PRO A 166 13.73 9.28 -4.34
CA PRO A 166 14.90 10.16 -4.46
C PRO A 166 15.64 10.43 -3.14
N ALA A 167 15.02 10.17 -1.99
CA ALA A 167 15.64 10.27 -0.67
C ALA A 167 16.36 8.96 -0.25
N GLY A 168 16.32 7.92 -1.08
CA GLY A 168 16.94 6.63 -0.83
C GLY A 168 16.06 5.65 -0.04
N THR A 169 14.79 5.98 0.21
CA THR A 169 13.90 5.10 0.97
C THR A 169 13.28 4.05 0.07
N ALA A 170 13.38 2.79 0.47
CA ALA A 170 12.90 1.65 -0.31
C ALA A 170 11.53 1.15 0.16
N THR A 171 10.63 0.91 -0.79
CA THR A 171 9.37 0.19 -0.59
C THR A 171 9.33 -1.01 -1.54
N LEU A 172 9.02 -2.18 -1.00
CA LEU A 172 8.78 -3.42 -1.73
C LEU A 172 7.33 -3.46 -2.21
N PHE A 173 7.11 -3.78 -3.48
CA PHE A 173 5.80 -3.99 -4.07
C PHE A 173 5.67 -5.40 -4.64
N GLY A 174 4.51 -6.01 -4.42
CA GLY A 174 4.08 -7.22 -5.11
C GLY A 174 2.96 -6.88 -6.08
N ILE A 175 3.15 -7.18 -7.36
CA ILE A 175 2.24 -6.84 -8.46
C ILE A 175 1.77 -8.15 -9.09
N ASP A 176 0.47 -8.39 -9.10
CA ASP A 176 -0.13 -9.61 -9.66
C ASP A 176 0.31 -9.82 -11.11
N LYS A 177 0.77 -11.02 -11.47
CA LYS A 177 1.27 -11.29 -12.82
C LYS A 177 0.21 -11.26 -13.92
N THR A 178 -1.06 -11.45 -13.56
CA THR A 178 -2.17 -11.55 -14.50
C THR A 178 -2.92 -10.23 -14.58
N SER A 179 -3.39 -9.72 -13.45
CA SER A 179 -4.19 -8.48 -13.40
C SER A 179 -3.34 -7.22 -13.29
N HIS A 180 -2.08 -7.34 -12.91
CA HIS A 180 -1.19 -6.22 -12.57
C HIS A 180 -1.69 -5.37 -11.38
N PHE A 181 -2.63 -5.90 -10.58
CA PHE A 181 -3.05 -5.24 -9.35
C PHE A 181 -1.92 -5.24 -8.31
N ILE A 182 -1.77 -4.13 -7.61
CA ILE A 182 -0.80 -3.99 -6.53
C ILE A 182 -1.34 -4.76 -5.32
N ARG A 183 -0.75 -5.91 -5.03
CA ARG A 183 -1.17 -6.81 -3.94
C ARG A 183 -0.37 -6.66 -2.67
N LEU A 184 0.81 -6.06 -2.73
CA LEU A 184 1.66 -5.87 -1.56
C LEU A 184 2.35 -4.51 -1.58
N ALA A 185 2.47 -3.91 -0.41
CA ALA A 185 3.44 -2.84 -0.12
C ALA A 185 4.14 -3.15 1.20
N GLY A 186 5.47 -3.17 1.22
CA GLY A 186 6.27 -3.45 2.41
C GLY A 186 7.43 -2.47 2.57
N PHE A 187 7.66 -1.95 3.78
CA PHE A 187 8.71 -0.97 4.05
C PHE A 187 9.12 -0.99 5.52
N ALA A 188 10.33 -0.52 5.80
CA ALA A 188 10.84 -0.42 7.17
C ALA A 188 10.20 0.77 7.89
N THR A 189 9.87 0.59 9.16
CA THR A 189 9.30 1.61 10.04
C THR A 189 9.94 1.54 11.42
N PRO A 190 9.83 2.58 12.27
CA PRO A 190 10.23 2.50 13.68
C PRO A 190 9.60 1.32 14.44
N SER A 191 8.43 0.83 14.02
CA SER A 191 7.74 -0.32 14.61
C SER A 191 8.14 -1.67 14.00
N GLY A 192 9.10 -1.70 13.06
CA GLY A 192 9.59 -2.89 12.38
C GLY A 192 9.23 -2.93 10.89
N TRP A 193 9.31 -4.11 10.29
CA TRP A 193 8.93 -4.33 8.90
C TRP A 193 7.41 -4.31 8.76
N HIS A 194 6.91 -3.25 8.15
CA HIS A 194 5.49 -3.07 7.87
C HIS A 194 5.15 -3.72 6.54
N VAL A 195 4.09 -4.53 6.49
CA VAL A 195 3.54 -5.07 5.24
C VAL A 195 2.05 -4.81 5.18
N ARG A 196 1.59 -4.36 4.01
CA ARG A 196 0.17 -4.38 3.64
C ARG A 196 -0.03 -5.33 2.49
N THR A 197 -0.99 -6.22 2.61
CA THR A 197 -1.53 -6.98 1.49
C THR A 197 -2.90 -6.45 1.10
N TYR A 198 -3.19 -6.49 -0.19
CA TYR A 198 -4.39 -5.98 -0.81
C TYR A 198 -5.06 -7.11 -1.58
N ASP A 199 -6.35 -7.28 -1.38
CA ASP A 199 -7.15 -8.31 -2.04
C ASP A 199 -8.60 -7.87 -2.25
N ASP A 200 -9.39 -8.74 -2.88
CA ASP A 200 -10.82 -8.54 -3.16
C ASP A 200 -11.06 -7.25 -3.96
N PHE A 201 -10.42 -7.17 -5.13
CA PHE A 201 -10.43 -5.97 -5.96
C PHE A 201 -11.74 -5.81 -6.73
N VAL A 202 -12.20 -4.56 -6.83
CA VAL A 202 -13.27 -4.13 -7.74
C VAL A 202 -12.74 -3.04 -8.65
N VAL A 203 -13.10 -3.10 -9.93
CA VAL A 203 -12.82 -2.05 -10.92
C VAL A 203 -14.11 -1.33 -11.22
N ALA A 204 -14.16 -0.03 -10.97
CA ALA A 204 -15.31 0.82 -11.25
C ALA A 204 -14.85 2.20 -11.71
N ASP A 205 -15.46 2.74 -12.76
CA ASP A 205 -15.18 4.08 -13.31
C ASP A 205 -13.67 4.35 -13.58
N GLY A 206 -12.95 3.34 -14.05
CA GLY A 206 -11.51 3.44 -14.31
C GLY A 206 -10.65 3.58 -13.04
N TRP A 207 -11.16 3.12 -11.90
CA TRP A 207 -10.44 3.03 -10.63
C TRP A 207 -10.48 1.61 -10.10
N THR A 208 -9.32 1.09 -9.71
CA THR A 208 -9.20 -0.21 -9.07
C THR A 208 -9.12 -0.05 -7.56
N GLN A 209 -10.12 -0.55 -6.85
CA GLN A 209 -10.23 -0.50 -5.39
C GLN A 209 -10.01 -1.88 -4.78
N ALA A 210 -8.98 -2.01 -3.94
CA ALA A 210 -8.88 -3.16 -3.04
C ALA A 210 -9.94 -3.06 -1.95
N ARG A 211 -10.78 -4.07 -1.77
CA ARG A 211 -11.77 -4.08 -0.69
C ARG A 211 -11.22 -4.68 0.59
N THR A 212 -10.21 -5.54 0.53
CA THR A 212 -9.55 -6.09 1.71
C THR A 212 -8.12 -5.58 1.82
N VAL A 213 -7.76 -5.05 2.98
CA VAL A 213 -6.38 -4.66 3.31
C VAL A 213 -5.98 -5.33 4.62
N THR A 214 -4.93 -6.14 4.59
CA THR A 214 -4.35 -6.74 5.80
C THR A 214 -3.00 -6.15 6.08
N LEU A 215 -2.79 -5.74 7.33
CA LEU A 215 -1.59 -5.09 7.80
C LEU A 215 -0.85 -5.99 8.78
N TYR A 216 0.47 -6.09 8.59
CA TYR A 216 1.37 -6.89 9.40
C TYR A 216 2.54 -6.03 9.87
N TYR A 217 3.04 -6.33 11.07
CA TYR A 217 4.36 -5.93 11.53
C TYR A 217 5.18 -7.17 11.82
N ASN A 218 6.37 -7.27 11.20
CA ASN A 218 7.29 -8.38 11.40
C ASN A 218 6.62 -9.77 11.19
N GLY A 219 5.72 -9.86 10.21
CA GLY A 219 4.97 -11.09 9.90
C GLY A 219 3.77 -11.36 10.82
N VAL A 220 3.54 -10.57 11.86
CA VAL A 220 2.39 -10.69 12.75
C VAL A 220 1.29 -9.73 12.32
N ILE A 221 0.07 -10.24 12.19
CA ILE A 221 -1.08 -9.44 11.81
C ILE A 221 -1.39 -8.37 12.87
N ALA A 222 -1.64 -7.15 12.42
CA ALA A 222 -1.97 -6.00 13.27
C ALA A 222 -3.42 -5.56 13.07
N ASN A 223 -3.88 -5.46 11.81
CA ASN A 223 -5.26 -5.14 11.51
C ASN A 223 -5.69 -5.64 10.13
N GLN A 224 -6.99 -5.86 9.98
CA GLN A 224 -7.65 -6.06 8.68
C GLN A 224 -8.72 -4.99 8.49
N VAL A 225 -8.80 -4.45 7.28
CA VAL A 225 -9.81 -3.48 6.90
C VAL A 225 -10.57 -4.00 5.70
N PHE A 226 -11.89 -3.86 5.73
CA PHE A 226 -12.82 -4.33 4.70
C PHE A 226 -13.65 -3.14 4.23
N TRP A 227 -13.34 -2.62 3.05
CA TRP A 227 -14.01 -1.49 2.42
C TRP A 227 -15.23 -1.97 1.63
N THR A 228 -16.36 -1.31 1.86
CA THR A 228 -17.62 -1.58 1.17
C THR A 228 -18.03 -0.45 0.24
N ASP A 229 -17.64 0.78 0.58
CA ASP A 229 -17.97 1.98 -0.19
C ASP A 229 -16.72 2.83 -0.41
N TRP A 230 -16.62 3.43 -1.59
CA TRP A 230 -15.56 4.37 -1.92
C TRP A 230 -16.08 5.51 -2.79
N LYS A 231 -15.47 6.68 -2.67
CA LYS A 231 -15.67 7.79 -3.58
C LYS A 231 -14.33 8.40 -3.95
N VAL A 232 -14.13 8.59 -5.25
CA VAL A 232 -12.89 9.15 -5.81
C VAL A 232 -13.22 10.53 -6.37
N ASN A 233 -12.41 11.54 -6.05
CA ASN A 233 -12.56 12.92 -6.50
C ASN A 233 -13.90 13.59 -6.10
N ALA A 234 -14.61 13.02 -5.13
CA ALA A 234 -15.80 13.66 -4.56
C ALA A 234 -15.41 14.88 -3.72
N PRO A 235 -16.26 15.91 -3.65
CA PRO A 235 -16.04 17.04 -2.75
C PRO A 235 -15.88 16.58 -1.30
N VAL A 236 -14.89 17.12 -0.61
CA VAL A 236 -14.65 16.88 0.81
C VAL A 236 -15.14 18.10 1.59
N ALA A 237 -15.81 17.87 2.73
CA ALA A 237 -16.38 18.96 3.52
C ALA A 237 -15.29 19.89 4.07
N SER A 238 -15.49 21.20 3.92
CA SER A 238 -14.62 22.26 4.45
C SER A 238 -14.66 22.23 5.98
N GLY A 239 -13.67 21.60 6.59
CA GLY A 239 -13.61 21.39 8.05
C GLY A 239 -13.45 19.94 8.46
N LEU A 240 -13.54 18.99 7.52
CA LEU A 240 -13.36 17.56 7.82
C LEU A 240 -11.99 17.28 8.45
N PHE A 241 -10.94 17.95 7.97
CA PHE A 241 -9.58 17.78 8.46
C PHE A 241 -9.21 18.75 9.58
N GLN A 242 -10.17 19.48 10.15
CA GLN A 242 -9.89 20.36 11.28
C GLN A 242 -10.08 19.60 12.59
N PRO A 243 -9.27 19.86 13.63
CA PRO A 243 -9.53 19.36 14.96
C PRO A 243 -10.90 19.85 15.43
N SER A 244 -11.67 18.99 16.11
CA SER A 244 -12.94 19.42 16.70
C SER A 244 -12.70 20.55 17.71
N ALA A 245 -13.65 21.46 17.90
CA ALA A 245 -13.50 22.58 18.84
C ALA A 245 -13.14 22.15 20.29
N SER A 246 -13.49 20.94 20.71
CA SER A 246 -13.09 20.36 22.01
C SER A 246 -11.61 19.98 22.12
N ALA A 247 -10.88 19.92 21.00
CA ALA A 247 -9.47 19.56 20.90
C ALA A 247 -8.54 20.80 20.83
N ALA A 248 -9.10 22.02 20.80
CA ALA A 248 -8.36 23.27 20.63
C ALA A 248 -8.00 23.98 21.96
N ALA A 249 -8.39 23.43 23.11
CA ALA A 249 -8.01 23.97 24.41
C ALA A 249 -6.78 23.22 24.96
N PRO A 250 -5.60 23.86 25.08
CA PRO A 250 -4.55 23.33 25.91
C PRO A 250 -5.00 23.42 27.37
N GLY A 251 -5.11 22.27 28.03
CA GLY A 251 -5.13 22.17 29.49
C GLY A 251 -3.71 22.26 30.05
#